data_AF-A0A2N3WQ29-F1
#
_entry.id   AF-A0A2N3WQ29-F1
#
_cell.length_a   1.000
_cell.length_b   1.000
_cell.length_c   1.000
_cell.angle_alpha   90.00
_cell.angle_beta   90.00
_cell.angle_gamma   90.00
#
_symmetry.space_group_name_H-M   'P 1'
#
loop_
_entity.id
_entity.type
_entity.pdbx_description
1 polymer ?
#
loop_
_entity_poly.entity_id
_entity_poly.type
_entity_poly.pdbx_seq_one_letter_code
_entity_poly.pdbx_strand_id
1 'polypeptide(L)'
;MASIEDARRRTGYDVTEATVDDVLSALRSAEPPTPGTGIVWWLYAGRKPRTPYLVAGLRGARGSLAWHENGETFLPADGVGEEPVDYFSLQGAHFPQPSGSEVSAEEVLRAVRELCESRTRPACVSWKPA
;
A
#
# COMPACT_ATOMS: atom_id res chain seq x y z
N MET A 1 -9.35 -26.40 0.59
CA MET A 1 -9.85 -25.02 0.62
C MET A 1 -8.73 -24.16 1.19
N ALA A 2 -8.07 -23.33 0.39
CA ALA A 2 -7.03 -22.45 0.90
C ALA A 2 -7.67 -21.44 1.88
N SER A 3 -7.10 -21.29 3.07
CA SER A 3 -7.58 -20.33 4.06
C SER A 3 -7.42 -18.90 3.54
N ILE A 4 -8.26 -17.96 3.97
CA ILE A 4 -8.06 -16.52 3.75
C ILE A 4 -6.67 -16.06 4.25
N GLU A 5 -6.09 -16.78 5.22
CA GLU A 5 -4.69 -16.61 5.67
C GLU A 5 -3.63 -17.14 4.70
N ASP A 6 -3.93 -18.13 3.86
CA ASP A 6 -3.01 -18.64 2.84
C ASP A 6 -2.92 -17.71 1.63
N ALA A 7 -3.97 -16.93 1.35
CA ALA A 7 -3.97 -15.90 0.32
C ALA A 7 -3.09 -14.68 0.69
N ARG A 8 -2.99 -14.35 1.98
CA ARG A 8 -2.09 -13.29 2.50
C ARG A 8 -0.61 -13.59 2.28
N ARG A 9 -0.23 -14.88 2.24
CA ARG A 9 1.17 -15.33 2.05
C ARG A 9 1.70 -15.17 0.62
N ARG A 10 0.91 -14.68 -0.35
CA ARG A 10 1.33 -14.64 -1.75
C ARG A 10 1.80 -13.30 -2.30
N THR A 11 1.54 -12.13 -1.69
CA THR A 11 1.91 -10.86 -2.36
C THR A 11 2.16 -9.65 -1.42
N GLY A 12 2.37 -9.85 -0.12
CA GLY A 12 2.69 -8.75 0.81
C GLY A 12 4.09 -8.87 1.41
N TYR A 13 4.67 -7.73 1.77
CA TYR A 13 6.00 -7.62 2.38
C TYR A 13 5.85 -7.36 3.88
N ASP A 14 6.54 -8.14 4.70
CA ASP A 14 6.78 -7.77 6.08
C ASP A 14 7.94 -6.77 6.12
N VAL A 15 7.65 -5.53 6.53
CA VAL A 15 8.66 -4.45 6.55
C VAL A 15 9.74 -4.66 7.60
N THR A 16 9.59 -5.63 8.50
CA THR A 16 10.61 -5.99 9.51
C THR A 16 11.69 -6.93 8.96
N GLU A 17 11.49 -7.47 7.76
CA GLU A 17 12.40 -8.43 7.11
C GLU A 17 13.23 -7.83 5.97
N ALA A 18 12.97 -6.57 5.64
CA ALA A 18 13.64 -5.86 4.57
C ALA A 18 14.17 -4.52 5.08
N THR A 19 15.21 -3.99 4.44
CA THR A 19 15.63 -2.62 4.72
C THR A 19 14.63 -1.64 4.09
N VAL A 20 14.57 -0.42 4.65
CA VAL A 20 13.74 0.66 4.08
C VAL A 20 14.08 0.88 2.60
N ASP A 21 15.36 0.87 2.27
CA ASP A 21 15.84 1.12 0.91
C ASP A 21 15.45 -0.01 -0.05
N ASP A 22 15.45 -1.27 0.39
CA ASP A 22 14.98 -2.40 -0.42
C ASP A 22 13.48 -2.27 -0.75
N VAL A 23 12.66 -1.93 0.24
CA VAL A 23 11.21 -1.73 0.05
C VAL A 23 10.95 -0.57 -0.92
N LEU A 24 11.61 0.57 -0.72
CA LEU A 24 11.45 1.73 -1.59
C LEU A 24 11.97 1.49 -3.00
N SER A 25 13.07 0.75 -3.15
CA SER A 25 13.63 0.35 -4.44
C SER A 25 12.67 -0.57 -5.18
N ALA A 26 12.09 -1.57 -4.51
CA ALA A 26 11.09 -2.46 -5.07
C ALA A 26 9.83 -1.72 -5.54
N LEU A 27 9.35 -0.75 -4.75
CA LEU A 27 8.21 0.08 -5.14
C LEU A 27 8.47 0.90 -6.39
N ARG A 28 9.65 1.55 -6.48
CA ARG A 28 10.00 2.42 -7.61
C ARG A 28 10.28 1.67 -8.90
N SER A 29 10.80 0.45 -8.80
CA SER A 29 11.22 -0.36 -9.95
C SER A 29 10.12 -1.22 -10.54
N ALA A 30 8.97 -1.34 -9.88
CA ALA A 30 7.90 -2.16 -10.41
C ALA A 30 7.16 -1.46 -11.55
N GLU A 31 6.93 -2.23 -12.60
CA GLU A 31 6.24 -1.79 -13.80
C GLU A 31 4.83 -2.38 -13.83
N PRO A 32 3.81 -1.55 -14.14
CA PRO A 32 2.45 -2.05 -14.30
C PRO A 32 2.32 -2.96 -15.51
N PRO A 33 1.43 -3.98 -15.47
CA PRO A 33 1.18 -4.86 -16.61
C PRO A 33 0.57 -4.12 -17.82
N THR A 34 -0.06 -2.96 -17.58
CA THR A 34 -0.72 -2.14 -18.60
C THR A 34 -0.30 -0.67 -18.43
N PRO A 35 -0.03 0.08 -19.52
CA PRO A 35 0.25 1.51 -19.42
C PRO A 35 -0.89 2.27 -18.73
N GLY A 36 -0.55 3.18 -17.82
CA GLY A 36 -1.51 4.04 -17.12
C GLY A 36 -2.12 3.44 -15.84
N THR A 37 -1.89 2.15 -15.55
CA THR A 37 -2.31 1.51 -14.30
C THR A 37 -1.20 1.55 -13.25
N GLY A 38 -1.56 1.33 -11.98
CA GLY A 38 -0.59 1.30 -10.88
C GLY A 38 -0.18 -0.11 -10.47
N ILE A 39 0.91 -0.22 -9.71
CA ILE A 39 1.22 -1.42 -8.93
C ILE A 39 0.92 -1.16 -7.46
N VAL A 40 0.40 -2.15 -6.75
CA VAL A 40 0.06 -2.07 -5.32
C VAL A 40 0.65 -3.23 -4.51
N TRP A 41 0.97 -2.91 -3.26
CA TRP A 41 1.62 -3.79 -2.30
C TRP A 41 0.93 -3.75 -0.95
N TRP A 42 0.97 -4.88 -0.24
CA TRP A 42 0.57 -4.98 1.15
C TRP A 42 1.83 -4.98 2.02
N LEU A 43 2.06 -3.91 2.76
CA LEU A 43 3.21 -3.73 3.62
C LEU A 43 2.78 -3.95 5.08
N TYR A 44 3.09 -5.12 5.62
CA TYR A 44 2.73 -5.52 6.97
C TYR A 44 3.73 -4.98 7.98
N ALA A 45 3.25 -4.42 9.09
CA ALA A 45 4.06 -3.91 10.19
C ALA A 45 4.68 -5.02 11.09
N GLY A 46 4.77 -6.26 10.59
CA GLY A 46 5.23 -7.45 11.30
C GLY A 46 4.42 -8.73 11.02
N ARG A 47 4.82 -9.84 11.65
CA ARG A 47 4.30 -11.20 11.39
C ARG A 47 3.09 -11.64 12.23
N LYS A 48 2.69 -10.87 13.24
CA LYS A 48 1.64 -11.32 14.18
C LYS A 48 0.28 -11.35 13.49
N PRO A 49 -0.63 -12.26 13.87
CA PRO A 49 -2.02 -12.18 13.43
C PRO A 49 -2.61 -10.80 13.75
N ARG A 50 -3.40 -10.25 12.82
CA ARG A 50 -4.04 -8.92 12.93
C ARG A 50 -3.04 -7.76 12.99
N THR A 51 -1.79 -7.97 12.58
CA THR A 51 -0.83 -6.87 12.44
C THR A 51 -1.37 -5.83 11.45
N PRO A 52 -1.28 -4.54 11.79
CA PRO A 52 -1.63 -3.48 10.85
C PRO A 52 -0.81 -3.55 9.58
N TYR A 53 -1.38 -3.06 8.48
CA TYR A 53 -0.67 -3.01 7.22
C TYR A 53 -1.08 -1.79 6.40
N LEU A 54 -0.14 -1.34 5.59
CA LEU A 54 -0.35 -0.30 4.60
C LEU A 54 -0.50 -0.95 3.24
N VAL A 55 -1.60 -0.66 2.56
CA VAL A 55 -1.69 -0.83 1.12
C VAL A 55 -1.07 0.41 0.50
N ALA A 56 0.04 0.24 -0.22
CA ALA A 56 0.75 1.32 -0.88
C ALA A 56 0.91 0.97 -2.35
N GLY A 57 0.71 1.94 -3.25
CA GLY A 57 0.89 1.74 -4.67
C GLY A 57 1.41 2.96 -5.39
N LEU A 58 2.04 2.76 -6.56
CA LEU A 58 2.55 3.84 -7.41
C LEU A 58 1.97 3.73 -8.82
N ARG A 59 1.66 4.90 -9.39
CA ARG A 59 1.10 5.10 -10.73
C ARG A 59 1.57 6.44 -11.29
N GLY A 60 2.74 6.44 -11.93
CA GLY A 60 3.38 7.65 -12.43
C GLY A 60 3.68 8.65 -11.31
N ALA A 61 3.16 9.88 -11.42
CA ALA A 61 3.36 10.93 -10.41
C ALA A 61 2.42 10.83 -9.20
N ARG A 62 1.48 9.87 -9.20
CA ARG A 62 0.54 9.60 -8.12
C ARG A 62 0.74 8.20 -7.56
N GLY A 63 0.07 7.92 -6.45
CA GLY A 63 0.03 6.60 -5.86
C GLY A 63 -1.13 6.47 -4.88
N SER A 64 -1.49 5.24 -4.51
CA SER A 64 -2.57 4.97 -3.57
C SER A 64 -2.03 4.64 -2.18
N LEU A 65 -2.75 5.08 -1.14
CA LEU A 65 -2.54 4.65 0.23
C LEU A 65 -3.87 4.20 0.86
N ALA A 66 -3.83 3.09 1.60
CA ALA A 66 -4.88 2.71 2.55
C ALA A 66 -4.26 2.01 3.76
N TRP A 67 -4.57 2.50 4.96
CA TRP A 67 -4.12 1.87 6.20
C TRP A 67 -5.20 0.96 6.77
N HIS A 68 -4.81 -0.24 7.20
CA HIS A 68 -5.71 -1.20 7.82
C HIS A 68 -5.23 -1.58 9.21
N GLU A 69 -6.10 -1.40 10.20
CA GLU A 69 -5.82 -1.67 11.60
C GLU A 69 -7.12 -1.97 12.34
N ASN A 70 -7.11 -2.98 13.22
CA ASN A 70 -8.27 -3.35 14.06
C ASN A 70 -9.60 -3.61 13.31
N GLY A 71 -9.53 -3.95 12.01
CA GLY A 71 -10.72 -4.17 11.17
C GLY A 71 -11.26 -2.89 10.53
N GLU A 72 -10.65 -1.75 10.80
CA GLU A 72 -10.97 -0.47 10.16
C GLU A 72 -10.02 -0.21 8.99
N THR A 73 -10.51 0.61 8.05
CA THR A 73 -9.73 1.11 6.91
C THR A 73 -9.69 2.62 6.98
N PHE A 74 -8.52 3.18 6.74
CA PHE A 74 -8.30 4.62 6.72
C PHE A 74 -7.69 5.02 5.38
N LEU A 75 -8.21 6.10 4.81
CA LEU A 75 -7.70 6.72 3.58
C LEU A 75 -7.05 8.07 3.91
N PRO A 76 -6.18 8.59 3.02
CA PRO A 76 -5.69 9.95 3.12
C PRO A 76 -6.86 10.95 3.16
N ALA A 77 -6.80 11.89 4.10
CA ALA A 77 -7.83 12.92 4.25
C ALA A 77 -7.93 13.77 2.98
N ASP A 78 -6.78 14.15 2.45
CA ASP A 78 -6.58 14.96 1.25
C ASP A 78 -6.41 14.11 -0.03
N GLY A 79 -6.74 12.81 0.04
CA GLY A 79 -6.67 11.94 -1.12
C GLY A 79 -7.65 12.34 -2.22
N VAL A 80 -7.24 12.16 -3.47
CA VAL A 80 -7.95 12.63 -4.67
C VAL A 80 -8.56 11.47 -5.47
N GLY A 81 -9.37 11.84 -6.46
CA GLY A 81 -10.03 10.92 -7.39
C GLY A 81 -11.48 10.67 -7.00
N GLU A 82 -12.39 10.85 -7.97
CA GLU A 82 -13.83 10.65 -7.79
C GLU A 82 -14.24 9.20 -8.07
N GLU A 83 -13.42 8.47 -8.82
CA GLU A 83 -13.65 7.09 -9.23
C GLU A 83 -12.52 6.17 -8.74
N PRO A 84 -12.79 4.87 -8.58
CA PRO A 84 -11.74 3.89 -8.34
C PRO A 84 -10.71 3.88 -9.46
N VAL A 85 -9.45 3.62 -9.11
CA VAL A 85 -8.33 3.60 -10.05
C VAL A 85 -7.74 2.20 -10.13
N ASP A 86 -7.37 1.78 -11.34
CA ASP A 86 -6.81 0.45 -11.58
C ASP A 86 -5.38 0.31 -11.06
N TYR A 87 -5.22 -0.60 -10.11
CA TYR A 87 -3.92 -1.08 -9.62
C TYR A 87 -3.85 -2.59 -9.73
N PHE A 88 -2.63 -3.10 -9.84
CA PHE A 88 -2.36 -4.53 -9.93
C PHE A 88 -1.30 -4.96 -8.91
N SER A 89 -1.38 -6.19 -8.41
CA SER A 89 -0.26 -6.73 -7.62
C SER A 89 0.93 -7.02 -8.54
N LEU A 90 2.10 -7.29 -7.94
CA LEU A 90 3.30 -7.73 -8.68
C LEU A 90 3.09 -8.98 -9.55
N GLN A 91 2.07 -9.78 -9.25
CA GLN A 91 1.72 -11.01 -9.97
C GLN A 91 0.66 -10.74 -11.05
N GLY A 92 0.29 -9.47 -11.27
CA GLY A 92 -0.67 -9.06 -12.28
C GLY A 92 -2.13 -9.24 -11.88
N ALA A 93 -2.43 -9.53 -10.60
CA ALA A 93 -3.81 -9.61 -10.14
C ALA A 93 -4.41 -8.20 -9.98
N HIS A 94 -5.65 -8.01 -10.43
CA HIS A 94 -6.32 -6.71 -10.43
C HIS A 94 -6.88 -6.36 -9.05
N PHE A 95 -6.50 -5.19 -8.54
CA PHE A 95 -6.91 -4.66 -7.24
C PHE A 95 -7.21 -3.15 -7.34
N PRO A 96 -8.39 -2.78 -7.86
CA PRO A 96 -8.82 -1.38 -7.89
C PRO A 96 -8.70 -0.72 -6.52
N GLN A 97 -8.14 0.48 -6.49
CA GLN A 97 -8.03 1.28 -5.27
C GLN A 97 -9.21 2.25 -5.20
N PRO A 98 -9.79 2.49 -4.01
CA PRO A 98 -11.01 3.28 -3.86
C PRO A 98 -10.80 4.75 -4.24
N SER A 99 -11.89 5.46 -4.53
CA SER A 99 -11.86 6.91 -4.69
C SER A 99 -11.33 7.59 -3.42
N GLY A 100 -10.61 8.70 -3.60
CA GLY A 100 -9.97 9.41 -2.49
C GLY A 100 -8.77 8.69 -1.85
N SER A 101 -8.25 7.61 -2.46
CA SER A 101 -7.03 6.94 -1.98
C SER A 101 -5.73 7.50 -2.59
N GLU A 102 -5.82 8.22 -3.72
CA GLU A 102 -4.62 8.68 -4.41
C GLU A 102 -4.04 9.94 -3.80
N VAL A 103 -2.72 9.94 -3.61
CA VAL A 103 -1.91 11.08 -3.19
C VAL A 103 -0.72 11.22 -4.16
N SER A 104 0.18 12.18 -3.89
CA SER A 104 1.41 12.28 -4.67
C SER A 104 2.30 11.04 -4.47
N ALA A 105 3.04 10.64 -5.50
CA ALA A 105 3.99 9.52 -5.39
C ALA A 105 5.05 9.77 -4.29
N GLU A 106 5.44 11.04 -4.07
CA GLU A 106 6.36 11.42 -3.00
C GLU A 106 5.78 11.12 -1.62
N GLU A 107 4.49 11.43 -1.42
CA GLU A 107 3.79 11.16 -0.16
C GLU A 107 3.65 9.66 0.11
N VAL A 108 3.39 8.85 -0.92
CA VAL A 108 3.43 7.38 -0.81
C VAL A 108 4.79 6.92 -0.31
N LEU A 109 5.87 7.37 -0.95
CA LEU A 109 7.23 6.95 -0.58
C LEU A 109 7.61 7.40 0.84
N ARG A 110 7.15 8.58 1.27
CA ARG A 110 7.34 9.07 2.64
C ARG A 110 6.58 8.21 3.66
N ALA A 111 5.32 7.88 3.37
CA ALA A 111 4.50 7.04 4.22
C ALA A 111 5.09 5.63 4.36
N VAL A 112 5.60 5.06 3.27
CA VAL A 112 6.28 3.75 3.29
C VAL A 112 7.54 3.81 4.13
N ARG A 113 8.37 4.85 3.97
CA ARG A 113 9.57 5.05 4.80
C ARG A 113 9.20 5.08 6.28
N GLU A 114 8.24 5.91 6.67
CA GLU A 114 7.80 6.01 8.06
C GLU A 114 7.28 4.67 8.58
N LEU A 115 6.49 3.94 7.80
CA LEU A 115 6.04 2.60 8.18
C LEU A 115 7.20 1.65 8.47
N CYS A 116 8.23 1.62 7.61
CA CYS A 116 9.37 0.75 7.82
C CYS A 116 10.15 1.12 9.10
N GLU A 117 10.22 2.40 9.44
CA GLU A 117 10.92 2.92 10.61
C GLU A 117 10.11 2.74 11.92
N SER A 118 8.83 3.12 11.92
CA SER A 118 7.98 3.17 13.11
C SER A 118 7.14 1.91 13.33
N ARG A 119 6.79 1.20 12.24
CA ARG A 119 5.86 0.06 12.23
C ARG A 119 4.46 0.43 12.74
N THR A 120 4.11 1.71 12.64
CA THR A 120 2.80 2.24 13.00
C THR A 120 2.19 2.97 11.80
N ARG A 121 0.93 3.41 11.95
CA ARG A 121 0.29 4.24 10.93
C ARG A 121 1.16 5.48 10.64
N PRO A 122 1.58 5.70 9.38
CA PRO A 122 2.45 6.84 9.03
C PRO A 122 1.84 8.18 9.47
N ALA A 123 2.62 9.00 10.16
CA ALA A 123 2.18 10.28 10.70
C ALA A 123 2.29 11.42 9.68
N CYS A 124 3.10 11.25 8.63
CA CYS A 124 3.18 12.22 7.53
C CYS A 124 1.91 12.31 6.68
N VAL A 125 0.93 11.43 6.90
CA VAL A 125 -0.36 11.43 6.21
C VAL A 125 -1.45 11.75 7.23
N SER A 126 -2.31 12.71 6.90
CA SER A 126 -3.55 12.92 7.62
C SER A 126 -4.55 11.84 7.20
N TRP A 127 -5.10 11.08 8.15
CA TRP A 127 -5.98 9.95 7.85
C TRP A 127 -7.43 10.24 8.21
N LYS A 128 -8.37 9.74 7.39
CA LYS A 128 -9.81 9.69 7.69
C LYS A 128 -10.31 8.24 7.61
N PRO A 129 -11.34 7.86 8.39
CA PRO A 129 -12.06 6.61 8.14
C PRO A 129 -12.55 6.54 6.69
N ALA A 130 -12.43 5.37 6.07
CA ALA A 130 -12.92 5.09 4.72
C ALA A 130 -14.46 5.05 4.66
#